data_AF-A0A6P1MEL0-F1
#
_entry.id   AF-A0A6P1MEL0-F1
#
_cell.length_a   1.000
_cell.length_b   1.000
_cell.length_c   1.000
_cell.angle_alpha   90.00
_cell.angle_beta   90.00
_cell.angle_gamma   90.00
#
_symmetry.space_group_name_H-M   'P 1'
#
loop_
_entity.id
_entity.type
_entity.pdbx_description
1 polymer ?
#
loop_
_entity_poly.entity_id
_entity_poly.type
_entity_poly.pdbx_seq_one_letter_code
_entity_poly.pdbx_strand_id
1 'polypeptide(L)'
;MKKKVFSIFLTLALSLSMGVTSFASSNDLSSDSDVCKSFSINEYDVVTELRSNSDQDLEEKGYSEDEIKEIRSDEYEQDLLKRSQLSDSELKSEFNYNEEQIEVLKNYEGEPIQEVPEMRAVAATCNGTVSCPTASSEFIYIKLNWKWTTAPSFRTVDAAAVRWKGTDTGGNPLNVALNNNASNSYCTVNYVYFAGEKPSTSVKKALTVTDSYGKAYSDFAMTKISNGDINQWAKSGELQIKVDKTGTKPIKEVAVCFSYGHSTVSASGVSVSWPAGFSISFSSGVTTMFTEPRRVSNTGSITSY
;
A
#
# COMPACT_ATOMS: atom_id res chain seq x y z
N MET A 1 29.71 7.36 -44.72
CA MET A 1 29.91 8.27 -43.57
C MET A 1 28.64 8.56 -42.77
N LYS A 2 27.46 8.80 -43.39
CA LYS A 2 26.21 9.16 -42.67
C LYS A 2 25.71 8.15 -41.62
N LYS A 3 25.89 6.84 -41.82
CA LYS A 3 25.48 5.80 -40.84
C LYS A 3 26.34 5.74 -39.57
N LYS A 4 27.64 6.10 -39.67
CA LYS A 4 28.55 6.06 -38.51
C LYS A 4 28.35 7.27 -37.57
N VAL A 5 27.95 8.41 -38.13
CA VAL A 5 27.64 9.63 -37.35
C VAL A 5 26.33 9.47 -36.56
N PHE A 6 25.32 8.80 -37.14
CA PHE A 6 24.06 8.55 -36.44
C PHE A 6 24.21 7.61 -35.24
N SER A 7 25.04 6.57 -35.34
CA SER A 7 25.33 5.66 -34.22
C SER A 7 26.09 6.32 -33.06
N ILE A 8 26.91 7.34 -33.34
CA ILE A 8 27.63 8.12 -32.32
C ILE A 8 26.66 9.05 -31.56
N PHE A 9 25.70 9.68 -32.25
CA PHE A 9 24.68 10.49 -31.58
C PHE A 9 23.73 9.65 -30.71
N LEU A 10 23.38 8.43 -31.16
CA LEU A 10 22.49 7.55 -30.40
C LEU A 10 23.16 7.00 -29.13
N THR A 11 24.47 6.70 -29.18
CA THR A 11 25.23 6.25 -27.99
C THR A 11 25.50 7.37 -27.00
N LEU A 12 25.70 8.60 -27.48
CA LEU A 12 25.86 9.76 -26.59
C LEU A 12 24.55 10.08 -25.85
N ALA A 13 23.40 10.02 -26.53
CA ALA A 13 22.08 10.22 -25.92
C ALA A 13 21.74 9.18 -24.82
N LEU A 14 22.16 7.92 -25.01
CA LEU A 14 21.99 6.85 -24.02
C LEU A 14 22.91 6.98 -22.79
N SER A 15 24.07 7.64 -22.92
CA SER A 15 24.99 7.87 -21.79
C SER A 15 24.59 9.05 -20.90
N LEU A 16 23.80 9.99 -21.43
CA LEU A 16 23.31 11.17 -20.70
C LEU A 16 22.04 10.89 -19.88
N SER A 17 21.37 9.75 -20.08
CA SER A 17 20.14 9.37 -19.35
C SER A 17 20.39 8.56 -18.07
N MET A 18 21.63 8.31 -17.67
CA MET A 18 21.97 7.52 -16.46
C MET A 18 22.27 8.36 -15.21
N GLY A 19 22.05 9.68 -15.27
CA GLY A 19 22.28 10.59 -14.15
C GLY A 19 21.05 10.86 -13.29
N VAL A 20 20.38 9.83 -12.76
CA VAL A 20 19.49 10.03 -11.61
C VAL A 20 20.28 9.76 -10.34
N THR A 21 20.55 10.80 -9.55
CA THR A 21 21.07 10.66 -8.20
C THR A 21 19.99 10.01 -7.34
N SER A 22 20.15 8.73 -7.04
CA SER A 22 19.38 8.05 -5.98
C SER A 22 19.80 8.65 -4.64
N PHE A 23 18.93 9.46 -4.03
CA PHE A 23 19.09 9.84 -2.63
C PHE A 23 18.77 8.63 -1.75
N ALA A 24 19.81 7.98 -1.22
CA ALA A 24 19.65 7.03 -0.14
C ALA A 24 19.51 7.81 1.18
N SER A 25 18.33 7.78 1.79
CA SER A 25 18.16 8.22 3.17
C SER A 25 18.93 7.26 4.08
N SER A 26 19.94 7.77 4.79
CA SER A 26 20.70 7.03 5.79
C SER A 26 19.86 6.89 7.06
N ASN A 27 19.25 5.73 7.26
CA ASN A 27 18.76 5.36 8.59
C ASN A 27 19.95 4.91 9.43
N ASP A 28 20.20 5.64 10.51
CA ASP A 28 21.16 5.31 11.55
C ASP A 28 20.91 3.89 12.08
N LEU A 29 21.98 3.11 12.06
CA LEU A 29 22.05 1.74 12.55
C LEU A 29 21.99 1.75 14.09
N SER A 30 20.83 1.39 14.63
CA SER A 30 20.78 0.68 15.91
C SER A 30 20.52 -0.79 15.63
N SER A 31 21.44 -1.62 16.13
CA SER A 31 21.42 -3.07 16.01
C SER A 31 20.20 -3.67 16.69
N ASP A 32 19.25 -4.16 15.90
CA ASP A 32 18.33 -5.19 16.34
C ASP A 32 18.04 -6.14 15.17
N SER A 33 18.53 -7.38 15.31
CA SER A 33 18.43 -8.43 14.31
C SER A 33 17.03 -9.04 14.32
N ASP A 34 16.00 -8.29 13.90
CA ASP A 34 14.68 -8.87 13.56
C ASP A 34 13.69 -7.91 12.84
N VAL A 35 14.11 -6.71 12.43
CA VAL A 35 13.20 -5.74 11.79
C VAL A 35 13.31 -5.77 10.25
N CYS A 36 12.48 -6.60 9.62
CA CYS A 36 11.17 -6.05 9.25
C CYS A 36 11.11 -4.79 8.35
N LYS A 37 11.73 -4.70 7.16
CA LYS A 37 11.69 -3.45 6.38
C LYS A 37 10.26 -2.94 6.16
N SER A 38 10.06 -1.69 6.53
CA SER A 38 8.79 -0.98 6.61
C SER A 38 8.58 -0.03 5.43
N PHE A 39 7.33 0.37 5.21
CA PHE A 39 7.00 1.52 4.37
C PHE A 39 6.26 2.57 5.20
N SER A 40 6.35 3.82 4.76
CA SER A 40 5.64 4.97 5.32
C SER A 40 5.33 5.92 4.18
N ILE A 41 4.04 6.10 3.88
CA ILE A 41 3.60 6.84 2.69
C ILE A 41 2.48 7.78 3.10
N ASN A 42 2.64 9.04 2.74
CA ASN A 42 1.73 10.11 3.11
C ASN A 42 0.75 10.40 1.97
N GLU A 43 -0.53 10.54 2.29
CA GLU A 43 -1.60 10.79 1.33
C GLU A 43 -1.41 12.12 0.57
N TYR A 44 -0.83 13.14 1.21
CA TYR A 44 -0.46 14.40 0.55
C TYR A 44 0.48 14.15 -0.62
N ASP A 45 1.53 13.35 -0.41
CA ASP A 45 2.53 13.07 -1.45
C ASP A 45 1.88 12.36 -2.64
N VAL A 46 0.94 11.45 -2.35
CA VAL A 46 0.20 10.71 -3.37
C VAL A 46 -0.71 11.63 -4.18
N VAL A 47 -1.49 12.49 -3.53
CA VAL A 47 -2.41 13.41 -4.21
C VAL A 47 -1.63 14.43 -5.04
N THR A 48 -0.56 14.99 -4.48
CA THR A 48 0.29 15.95 -5.20
C THR A 48 1.01 15.31 -6.39
N GLU A 49 1.49 14.06 -6.26
CA GLU A 49 2.05 13.30 -7.37
C GLU A 49 1.00 13.08 -8.47
N LEU A 50 -0.19 12.59 -8.14
CA LEU A 50 -1.28 12.39 -9.10
C LEU A 50 -1.65 13.69 -9.84
N ARG A 51 -1.68 14.81 -9.13
CA ARG A 51 -1.96 16.13 -9.71
C ARG A 51 -0.82 16.69 -10.56
N SER A 52 0.40 16.21 -10.37
CA SER A 52 1.56 16.60 -11.19
C SER A 52 1.62 15.89 -12.56
N ASN A 53 0.93 14.75 -12.71
CA ASN A 53 0.84 14.04 -13.99
C ASN A 53 -0.08 14.79 -14.95
N SER A 54 0.23 14.76 -16.26
CA SER A 54 -0.68 15.31 -17.26
C SER A 54 -1.94 14.45 -17.40
N ASP A 55 -3.02 15.03 -17.95
CA ASP A 55 -4.26 14.26 -18.20
C ASP A 55 -3.98 13.08 -19.15
N GLN A 56 -3.14 13.29 -20.17
CA GLN A 56 -2.71 12.21 -21.08
C GLN A 56 -1.97 11.10 -20.32
N ASP A 57 -1.07 11.43 -19.39
CA ASP A 57 -0.35 10.41 -18.61
C ASP A 57 -1.32 9.60 -17.71
N LEU A 58 -2.36 10.26 -17.18
CA LEU A 58 -3.38 9.59 -16.37
C LEU A 58 -4.27 8.69 -17.23
N GLU A 59 -4.67 9.13 -18.42
CA GLU A 59 -5.40 8.30 -19.40
C GLU A 59 -4.58 7.06 -19.81
N GLU A 60 -3.28 7.24 -20.08
CA GLU A 60 -2.36 6.13 -20.38
C GLU A 60 -2.19 5.16 -19.20
N LYS A 61 -2.34 5.65 -17.97
CA LYS A 61 -2.41 4.83 -16.74
C LYS A 61 -3.79 4.20 -16.51
N GLY A 62 -4.77 4.48 -17.36
CA GLY A 62 -6.11 3.89 -17.35
C GLY A 62 -7.16 4.63 -16.54
N TYR A 63 -6.87 5.86 -16.07
CA TYR A 63 -7.88 6.69 -15.41
C TYR A 63 -8.94 7.15 -16.41
N SER A 64 -10.19 7.13 -15.98
CA SER A 64 -11.32 7.66 -16.74
C SER A 64 -11.39 9.19 -16.66
N GLU A 65 -12.10 9.82 -17.60
CA GLU A 65 -12.33 11.27 -17.60
C GLU A 65 -12.93 11.78 -16.27
N ASP A 66 -13.85 11.02 -15.67
CA ASP A 66 -14.46 11.37 -14.39
C ASP A 66 -13.46 11.29 -13.22
N GLU A 67 -12.61 10.25 -13.18
CA GLU A 67 -11.56 10.14 -12.17
C GLU A 67 -10.50 11.24 -12.34
N ILE A 68 -10.14 11.58 -13.58
CA ILE A 68 -9.22 12.70 -13.85
C ILE A 68 -9.83 14.00 -13.36
N LYS A 69 -11.12 14.24 -13.65
CA LYS A 69 -11.83 15.42 -13.14
C LYS A 69 -11.84 15.47 -11.61
N GLU A 70 -12.02 14.34 -10.94
CA GLU A 70 -11.92 14.27 -9.47
C GLU A 70 -10.50 14.55 -8.98
N ILE A 71 -9.45 14.03 -9.63
CA ILE A 71 -8.06 14.36 -9.29
C ILE A 71 -7.80 15.87 -9.42
N ARG A 72 -8.41 16.53 -10.41
CA ARG A 72 -8.29 17.98 -10.63
C ARG A 72 -9.22 18.82 -9.77
N SER A 73 -10.16 18.21 -9.06
CA SER A 73 -11.12 18.93 -8.20
C SER A 73 -10.48 19.34 -6.89
N ASP A 74 -11.23 20.10 -6.10
CA ASP A 74 -10.89 20.50 -4.73
C ASP A 74 -11.46 19.53 -3.67
N GLU A 75 -11.93 18.33 -4.03
CA GLU A 75 -12.59 17.43 -3.08
C GLU A 75 -11.72 17.05 -1.89
N TYR A 76 -10.41 16.90 -2.09
CA TYR A 76 -9.45 16.64 -1.03
C TYR A 76 -9.36 17.81 -0.04
N GLU A 77 -9.22 19.03 -0.57
CA GLU A 77 -9.24 20.28 0.19
C GLU A 77 -10.56 20.47 0.94
N GLN A 78 -11.68 20.19 0.30
CA GLN A 78 -13.00 20.30 0.90
C GLN A 78 -13.20 19.32 2.06
N ASP A 79 -12.66 18.10 2.00
CA ASP A 79 -12.67 17.18 3.14
C ASP A 79 -11.81 17.71 4.30
N LEU A 80 -10.62 18.27 4.01
CA LEU A 80 -9.77 18.89 5.03
C LEU A 80 -10.45 20.12 5.65
N LEU A 81 -11.05 21.00 4.85
CA LEU A 81 -11.77 22.17 5.33
C LEU A 81 -12.98 21.79 6.19
N LYS A 82 -13.72 20.74 5.82
CA LYS A 82 -14.81 20.21 6.67
C LYS A 82 -14.27 19.75 8.02
N ARG A 83 -13.13 19.06 8.04
CA ARG A 83 -12.49 18.63 9.30
C ARG A 83 -11.99 19.81 10.11
N SER A 84 -11.48 20.88 9.50
CA SER A 84 -11.02 22.06 10.26
C SER A 84 -12.13 22.72 11.07
N GLN A 85 -13.40 22.53 10.68
CA GLN A 85 -14.56 23.02 11.43
C GLN A 85 -14.98 22.15 12.62
N LEU A 86 -14.49 20.90 12.73
CA LEU A 86 -14.78 20.01 13.86
C LEU A 86 -14.06 20.47 15.13
N SER A 87 -14.59 20.15 16.31
CA SER A 87 -13.89 20.45 17.57
C SER A 87 -12.58 19.68 17.69
N ASP A 88 -11.62 20.23 18.45
CA ASP A 88 -10.37 19.54 18.75
C ASP A 88 -10.59 18.16 19.38
N SER A 89 -11.65 18.02 20.17
CA SER A 89 -12.04 16.74 20.77
C SER A 89 -12.46 15.72 19.72
N GLU A 90 -13.27 16.12 18.73
CA GLU A 90 -13.67 15.27 17.60
C GLU A 90 -12.43 14.91 16.76
N LEU A 91 -11.57 15.88 16.44
CA LEU A 91 -10.34 15.63 15.68
C LEU A 91 -9.40 14.63 16.38
N LYS A 92 -9.22 14.74 17.70
CA LYS A 92 -8.40 13.80 18.48
C LYS A 92 -9.05 12.42 18.57
N SER A 93 -10.31 12.35 18.96
CA SER A 93 -10.97 11.07 19.30
C SER A 93 -11.45 10.28 18.08
N GLU A 94 -11.85 10.96 17.00
CA GLU A 94 -12.54 10.34 15.87
C GLU A 94 -11.61 10.17 14.66
N PHE A 95 -10.70 11.12 14.46
CA PHE A 95 -9.77 11.17 13.32
C PHE A 95 -8.32 10.87 13.72
N ASN A 96 -8.05 10.74 15.03
CA ASN A 96 -6.74 10.43 15.61
C ASN A 96 -5.66 11.50 15.36
N TYR A 97 -6.06 12.77 15.21
CA TYR A 97 -5.10 13.87 15.08
C TYR A 97 -4.38 14.16 16.39
N ASN A 98 -3.11 14.55 16.30
CA ASN A 98 -2.37 15.11 17.42
C ASN A 98 -2.55 16.65 17.48
N GLU A 99 -2.01 17.29 18.52
CA GLU A 99 -2.18 18.74 18.76
C GLU A 99 -1.54 19.61 17.67
N GLU A 100 -0.33 19.27 17.23
CA GLU A 100 0.37 19.98 16.15
C GLU A 100 -0.40 19.91 14.83
N GLN A 101 -0.94 18.74 14.50
CA GLN A 101 -1.77 18.54 13.31
C GLN A 101 -3.07 19.35 13.38
N ILE A 102 -3.68 19.44 14.57
CA ILE A 102 -4.91 20.22 14.76
C ILE A 102 -4.61 21.71 14.57
N GLU A 103 -3.51 22.22 15.12
CA GLU A 103 -3.11 23.62 14.94
C GLU A 103 -2.95 23.97 13.46
N VAL A 104 -2.23 23.14 12.69
CA VAL A 104 -2.07 23.36 11.24
C VAL A 104 -3.41 23.27 10.52
N LEU A 105 -4.21 22.24 10.79
CA LEU A 105 -5.51 22.04 10.15
C LEU A 105 -6.49 23.18 10.45
N LYS A 106 -6.45 23.76 11.66
CA LYS A 106 -7.34 24.85 12.08
C LYS A 106 -7.05 26.17 11.38
N ASN A 107 -5.82 26.36 10.88
CA ASN A 107 -5.41 27.55 10.14
C ASN A 107 -5.56 27.39 8.62
N TYR A 108 -6.09 26.25 8.15
CA TYR A 108 -6.25 25.96 6.73
C TYR A 108 -7.55 26.58 6.19
N GLU A 109 -7.45 27.38 5.13
CA GLU A 109 -8.55 28.17 4.58
C GLU A 109 -9.09 27.59 3.25
N GLY A 110 -8.59 26.41 2.83
CA GLY A 110 -9.05 25.72 1.63
C GLY A 110 -8.22 26.00 0.38
N GLU A 111 -7.02 26.56 0.52
CA GLU A 111 -6.10 26.78 -0.59
C GLU A 111 -5.64 25.43 -1.20
N PRO A 112 -5.29 25.38 -2.50
CA PRO A 112 -4.77 24.15 -3.10
C PRO A 112 -3.62 23.55 -2.29
N ILE A 113 -3.67 22.26 -1.96
CA ILE A 113 -2.69 21.66 -1.04
C ILE A 113 -1.23 21.81 -1.51
N GLN A 114 -1.00 21.91 -2.82
CA GLN A 114 0.34 22.12 -3.40
C GLN A 114 0.94 23.49 -3.02
N GLU A 115 0.11 24.46 -2.64
CA GLU A 115 0.51 25.79 -2.22
C GLU A 115 0.71 25.90 -0.70
N VAL A 116 0.27 24.87 0.06
CA VAL A 116 0.34 24.82 1.53
C VAL A 116 1.08 23.54 1.98
N PRO A 117 2.41 23.47 1.85
CA PRO A 117 3.19 22.27 2.16
C PRO A 117 3.08 21.83 3.62
N GLU A 118 2.72 22.70 4.54
CA GLU A 118 2.46 22.39 5.95
C GLU A 118 1.33 21.35 6.10
N MET A 119 0.38 21.31 5.16
CA MET A 119 -0.72 20.33 5.16
C MET A 119 -0.24 18.89 5.01
N ARG A 120 1.00 18.67 4.55
CA ARG A 120 1.61 17.34 4.56
C ARG A 120 1.69 16.73 5.97
N ALA A 121 1.87 17.55 7.01
CA ALA A 121 1.88 17.09 8.40
C ALA A 121 0.50 16.63 8.87
N VAL A 122 -0.56 17.23 8.33
CA VAL A 122 -1.96 16.92 8.66
C VAL A 122 -2.43 15.65 7.94
N ALA A 123 -2.01 15.48 6.68
CA ALA A 123 -2.43 14.36 5.84
C ALA A 123 -2.10 12.98 6.44
N ALA A 124 -2.95 12.00 6.13
CA ALA A 124 -2.82 10.66 6.68
C ALA A 124 -1.57 9.95 6.15
N THR A 125 -0.89 9.21 7.02
CA THR A 125 0.27 8.40 6.65
C THR A 125 -0.03 6.92 6.88
N CYS A 126 0.08 6.12 5.82
CA CYS A 126 -0.01 4.66 5.92
C CYS A 126 1.38 4.10 6.17
N ASN A 127 1.53 3.43 7.31
CA ASN A 127 2.74 2.71 7.67
C ASN A 127 2.48 1.22 7.58
N GLY A 128 3.47 0.44 7.15
CA GLY A 128 3.34 -1.00 7.20
C GLY A 128 4.65 -1.75 7.24
N THR A 129 4.54 -3.03 7.54
CA THR A 129 5.67 -3.93 7.74
C THR A 129 5.33 -5.29 7.17
N VAL A 130 6.30 -5.89 6.47
CA VAL A 130 6.23 -7.33 6.19
C VAL A 130 6.75 -8.06 7.43
N SER A 131 6.43 -9.32 7.67
CA SER A 131 7.06 -10.15 8.71
C SER A 131 6.87 -11.64 8.42
N CYS A 132 7.65 -12.47 9.09
CA CYS A 132 7.57 -13.93 8.98
C CYS A 132 7.34 -14.51 10.38
N PRO A 133 6.08 -14.73 10.79
CA PRO A 133 5.78 -15.22 12.14
C PRO A 133 6.39 -16.59 12.43
N THR A 134 6.43 -17.47 11.43
CA THR A 134 6.94 -18.83 11.58
C THR A 134 7.33 -19.39 10.21
N ALA A 135 8.47 -20.06 10.13
CA ALA A 135 8.94 -20.73 8.92
C ALA A 135 9.55 -22.10 9.24
N SER A 136 9.51 -22.97 8.26
CA SER A 136 10.19 -24.27 8.25
C SER A 136 10.46 -24.71 6.81
N SER A 137 11.08 -25.87 6.63
CA SER A 137 11.20 -26.51 5.32
C SER A 137 9.87 -26.99 4.72
N GLU A 138 8.81 -27.01 5.53
CA GLU A 138 7.49 -27.56 5.17
C GLU A 138 6.49 -26.47 4.82
N PHE A 139 6.60 -25.32 5.49
CA PHE A 139 5.70 -24.19 5.31
C PHE A 139 6.36 -22.89 5.73
N ILE A 140 5.85 -21.77 5.20
CA ILE A 140 6.24 -20.43 5.62
C ILE A 140 4.97 -19.59 5.83
N TYR A 141 4.85 -18.95 6.99
CA TYR A 141 3.90 -17.87 7.24
C TYR A 141 4.54 -16.54 6.88
N ILE A 142 3.83 -15.73 6.10
CA ILE A 142 4.28 -14.41 5.73
C ILE A 142 3.12 -13.44 5.90
N LYS A 143 3.41 -12.27 6.46
CA LYS A 143 2.41 -11.30 6.86
C LYS A 143 2.79 -9.91 6.35
N LEU A 144 1.79 -9.16 5.89
CA LEU A 144 1.85 -7.72 5.73
C LEU A 144 0.95 -7.10 6.81
N ASN A 145 1.46 -6.14 7.57
CA ASN A 145 0.67 -5.30 8.47
C ASN A 145 0.63 -3.87 7.91
N TRP A 146 -0.47 -3.18 8.13
CA TRP A 146 -0.57 -1.74 7.85
C TRP A 146 -1.33 -1.01 8.94
N LYS A 147 -1.06 0.28 9.08
CA LYS A 147 -1.71 1.20 10.02
C LYS A 147 -1.64 2.63 9.51
N TRP A 148 -2.78 3.27 9.48
CA TRP A 148 -2.92 4.69 9.23
C TRP A 148 -2.73 5.51 10.52
N THR A 149 -2.03 6.64 10.41
CA THR A 149 -1.82 7.58 11.52
C THR A 149 -3.10 8.33 11.87
N THR A 150 -3.83 8.81 10.88
CA THR A 150 -5.10 9.54 10.97
C THR A 150 -6.04 8.99 9.89
N ALA A 151 -7.32 9.37 9.92
CA ALA A 151 -8.25 8.95 8.86
C ALA A 151 -7.82 9.56 7.50
N PRO A 152 -7.60 8.77 6.44
CA PRO A 152 -7.36 9.30 5.10
C PRO A 152 -8.55 10.11 4.60
N SER A 153 -8.37 11.06 3.69
CA SER A 153 -9.48 11.78 3.05
C SER A 153 -10.25 10.90 2.08
N PHE A 154 -9.55 10.15 1.24
CA PHE A 154 -10.19 9.18 0.36
C PHE A 154 -10.45 7.88 1.12
N ARG A 155 -11.71 7.46 1.21
CA ARG A 155 -12.10 6.29 2.03
C ARG A 155 -13.17 5.43 1.37
N THR A 156 -12.95 5.05 0.11
CA THR A 156 -13.87 4.14 -0.59
C THR A 156 -13.47 2.69 -0.35
N VAL A 157 -12.41 2.23 -0.99
CA VAL A 157 -12.02 0.82 -1.00
C VAL A 157 -10.51 0.67 -1.16
N ASP A 158 -9.93 -0.15 -0.30
CA ASP A 158 -8.50 -0.49 -0.34
C ASP A 158 -8.33 -1.99 -0.65
N ALA A 159 -7.13 -2.39 -1.05
CA ALA A 159 -6.80 -3.79 -1.24
C ALA A 159 -5.38 -4.13 -0.78
N ALA A 160 -5.24 -5.31 -0.19
CA ALA A 160 -3.95 -5.93 0.08
C ALA A 160 -3.82 -7.18 -0.80
N ALA A 161 -2.70 -7.29 -1.50
CA ALA A 161 -2.43 -8.37 -2.44
C ALA A 161 -1.06 -8.99 -2.19
N VAL A 162 -0.93 -10.27 -2.58
CA VAL A 162 0.30 -11.01 -2.42
C VAL A 162 0.54 -11.96 -3.59
N ARG A 163 1.80 -12.01 -4.01
CA ARG A 163 2.32 -12.94 -4.99
C ARG A 163 3.49 -13.71 -4.40
N TRP A 164 3.62 -14.99 -4.71
CA TRP A 164 4.74 -15.79 -4.17
C TRP A 164 5.27 -16.84 -5.15
N LYS A 165 6.52 -17.28 -4.92
CA LYS A 165 7.20 -18.39 -5.61
C LYS A 165 8.17 -19.08 -4.67
N GLY A 166 8.17 -20.41 -4.65
CA GLY A 166 9.10 -21.20 -3.83
C GLY A 166 10.40 -21.52 -4.55
N THR A 167 11.47 -21.72 -3.78
CA THR A 167 12.76 -22.26 -4.24
C THR A 167 13.20 -23.41 -3.34
N ASP A 168 13.73 -24.47 -3.93
CA ASP A 168 14.29 -25.62 -3.21
C ASP A 168 15.74 -25.39 -2.75
N THR A 169 16.28 -26.33 -1.97
CA THR A 169 17.67 -26.25 -1.46
C THR A 169 18.73 -26.27 -2.56
N GLY A 170 18.41 -26.81 -3.73
CA GLY A 170 19.25 -26.80 -4.93
C GLY A 170 19.15 -25.52 -5.76
N GLY A 171 18.33 -24.54 -5.34
CA GLY A 171 18.12 -23.29 -6.08
C GLY A 171 17.13 -23.39 -7.24
N ASN A 172 16.39 -24.50 -7.36
CA ASN A 172 15.42 -24.69 -8.42
C ASN A 172 14.03 -24.18 -8.02
N PRO A 173 13.19 -23.76 -8.97
CA PRO A 173 11.79 -23.44 -8.70
C PRO A 173 11.07 -24.57 -7.98
N LEU A 174 10.31 -24.23 -6.95
CA LEU A 174 9.53 -25.15 -6.13
C LEU A 174 8.08 -24.67 -6.07
N ASN A 175 7.15 -25.59 -6.35
CA ASN A 175 5.73 -25.34 -6.13
C ASN A 175 5.45 -25.32 -4.62
N VAL A 176 4.88 -24.21 -4.17
CA VAL A 176 4.35 -24.02 -2.82
C VAL A 176 2.91 -23.52 -2.96
N ALA A 177 1.98 -24.15 -2.25
CA ALA A 177 0.56 -23.84 -2.35
C ALA A 177 0.08 -23.06 -1.14
N LEU A 178 -0.85 -22.14 -1.35
CA LEU A 178 -1.54 -21.45 -0.29
C LEU A 178 -2.34 -22.45 0.55
N ASN A 179 -2.15 -22.41 1.86
CA ASN A 179 -3.06 -23.02 2.80
C ASN A 179 -4.28 -22.11 2.97
N ASN A 180 -5.31 -22.32 2.16
CA ASN A 180 -6.50 -21.45 2.13
C ASN A 180 -7.48 -21.69 3.30
N ASN A 181 -7.00 -22.21 4.43
CA ASN A 181 -7.79 -22.23 5.66
C ASN A 181 -7.75 -20.84 6.32
N ALA A 182 -8.90 -20.30 6.71
CA ALA A 182 -9.02 -18.99 7.34
C ALA A 182 -8.30 -18.86 8.70
N SER A 183 -7.86 -19.98 9.30
CA SER A 183 -6.96 -19.96 10.46
C SER A 183 -5.50 -19.65 10.08
N ASN A 184 -5.11 -19.93 8.83
CA ASN A 184 -3.74 -19.83 8.35
C ASN A 184 -3.53 -18.64 7.41
N SER A 185 -4.44 -18.47 6.45
CA SER A 185 -4.38 -17.42 5.44
C SER A 185 -5.66 -16.60 5.46
N TYR A 186 -5.54 -15.29 5.70
CA TYR A 186 -6.68 -14.40 5.88
C TYR A 186 -6.25 -12.93 5.76
N CYS A 187 -7.23 -12.06 5.59
CA CYS A 187 -7.07 -10.62 5.73
C CYS A 187 -7.90 -10.14 6.92
N THR A 188 -7.32 -9.44 7.89
CA THR A 188 -8.05 -8.81 8.99
C THR A 188 -7.99 -7.30 8.84
N VAL A 189 -9.13 -6.64 8.96
CA VAL A 189 -9.23 -5.17 8.93
C VAL A 189 -9.85 -4.70 10.24
N ASN A 190 -9.17 -3.78 10.91
CA ASN A 190 -9.59 -3.19 12.18
C ASN A 190 -10.15 -1.80 11.93
N TYR A 191 -11.42 -1.65 12.29
CA TYR A 191 -12.19 -0.43 12.13
C TYR A 191 -12.30 0.29 13.47
N VAL A 192 -12.10 1.61 13.45
CA VAL A 192 -12.35 2.49 14.61
C VAL A 192 -13.53 3.39 14.31
N TYR A 193 -14.26 3.80 15.34
CA TYR A 193 -15.42 4.66 15.18
C TYR A 193 -15.01 6.12 14.97
N PHE A 194 -15.78 6.81 14.11
CA PHE A 194 -15.78 8.28 14.03
C PHE A 194 -16.52 8.91 15.21
N ALA A 195 -17.05 8.18 16.19
CA ALA A 195 -17.72 8.81 17.32
C ALA A 195 -17.82 7.88 18.54
N GLY A 196 -17.47 8.43 19.70
CA GLY A 196 -17.63 7.82 21.02
C GLY A 196 -16.58 6.76 21.38
N GLU A 197 -16.47 6.48 22.68
CA GLU A 197 -15.64 5.39 23.23
C GLU A 197 -16.22 4.01 22.90
N LYS A 198 -16.41 3.73 21.62
CA LYS A 198 -16.88 2.43 21.15
C LYS A 198 -15.68 1.53 20.86
N PRO A 199 -15.73 0.25 21.25
CA PRO A 199 -14.64 -0.67 20.99
C PRO A 199 -14.42 -0.80 19.48
N SER A 200 -13.16 -0.90 19.07
CA SER A 200 -12.80 -1.16 17.68
C SER A 200 -13.43 -2.48 17.21
N THR A 201 -13.79 -2.54 15.92
CA THR A 201 -14.37 -3.74 15.31
C THR A 201 -13.37 -4.37 14.36
N SER A 202 -13.08 -5.66 14.54
CA SER A 202 -12.22 -6.41 13.62
C SER A 202 -13.06 -7.27 12.68
N VAL A 203 -12.76 -7.22 11.38
CA VAL A 203 -13.36 -8.09 10.36
C VAL A 203 -12.28 -8.96 9.77
N LYS A 204 -12.42 -10.28 9.93
CA LYS A 204 -11.57 -11.26 9.25
C LYS A 204 -12.25 -11.74 7.98
N LYS A 205 -11.59 -11.56 6.84
CA LYS A 205 -12.00 -11.97 5.51
C LYS A 205 -11.15 -13.16 5.03
N ALA A 206 -11.80 -14.10 4.35
CA ALA A 206 -11.10 -15.07 3.53
C ALA A 206 -10.44 -14.38 2.34
N LEU A 207 -9.35 -14.95 1.83
CA LEU A 207 -8.66 -14.41 0.67
C LEU A 207 -9.36 -14.80 -0.62
N THR A 208 -9.37 -13.89 -1.58
CA THR A 208 -9.69 -14.22 -2.96
C THR A 208 -8.43 -14.83 -3.59
N VAL A 209 -8.48 -16.13 -3.85
CA VAL A 209 -7.37 -16.90 -4.41
C VAL A 209 -7.54 -16.98 -5.92
N THR A 210 -6.67 -16.27 -6.66
CA THR A 210 -6.66 -16.30 -8.12
C THR A 210 -5.76 -17.40 -8.67
N ASP A 211 -4.73 -17.78 -7.90
CA ASP A 211 -3.87 -18.92 -8.17
C ASP A 211 -3.34 -19.47 -6.84
N SER A 212 -3.76 -20.69 -6.48
CA SER A 212 -3.34 -21.37 -5.25
C SER A 212 -1.83 -21.58 -5.17
N TYR A 213 -1.06 -21.40 -6.25
CA TYR A 213 0.39 -21.55 -6.28
C TYR A 213 1.16 -20.24 -6.37
N GLY A 214 0.50 -19.09 -6.36
CA GLY A 214 1.26 -17.85 -6.42
C GLY A 214 0.52 -16.54 -6.29
N LYS A 215 -0.81 -16.48 -6.14
CA LYS A 215 -1.55 -15.21 -6.17
C LYS A 215 -2.81 -15.25 -5.30
N ALA A 216 -2.92 -14.26 -4.41
CA ALA A 216 -4.13 -14.03 -3.62
C ALA A 216 -4.24 -12.55 -3.25
N TYR A 217 -5.46 -12.09 -2.97
CA TYR A 217 -5.70 -10.73 -2.49
C TYR A 217 -6.95 -10.66 -1.60
N SER A 218 -7.12 -9.53 -0.94
CA SER A 218 -8.38 -9.13 -0.31
C SER A 218 -8.58 -7.63 -0.51
N ASP A 219 -9.75 -7.26 -1.02
CA ASP A 219 -10.26 -5.89 -0.92
C ASP A 219 -10.92 -5.67 0.45
N PHE A 220 -11.21 -4.42 0.79
CA PHE A 220 -12.05 -4.05 1.92
C PHE A 220 -12.51 -2.59 1.80
N ALA A 221 -13.70 -2.31 2.31
CA ALA A 221 -14.19 -0.94 2.40
C ALA A 221 -13.36 -0.16 3.44
N MET A 222 -13.03 1.09 3.11
CA MET A 222 -12.32 1.97 4.05
C MET A 222 -13.25 2.60 5.07
N THR A 223 -14.56 2.55 4.84
CA THR A 223 -15.60 2.98 5.79
C THR A 223 -16.62 1.89 6.04
N LYS A 224 -17.32 1.98 7.18
CA LYS A 224 -18.57 1.26 7.40
C LYS A 224 -19.70 2.26 7.58
N ILE A 225 -20.86 1.86 7.03
CA ILE A 225 -22.10 2.62 7.10
C ILE A 225 -23.03 1.91 8.07
N SER A 226 -23.61 2.67 8.99
CA SER A 226 -24.64 2.20 9.92
C SER A 226 -25.74 3.25 9.98
N ASN A 227 -26.99 2.84 9.78
CA ASN A 227 -28.15 3.74 9.71
C ASN A 227 -28.04 4.86 8.67
N GLY A 228 -27.29 4.63 7.58
CA GLY A 228 -27.10 5.60 6.51
C GLY A 228 -25.88 6.51 6.68
N ASP A 229 -25.27 6.52 7.87
CA ASP A 229 -24.10 7.36 8.17
C ASP A 229 -22.81 6.54 8.21
N ILE A 230 -21.75 7.12 7.68
CA ILE A 230 -20.39 6.61 7.86
C ILE A 230 -20.05 6.75 9.35
N ASN A 231 -19.80 5.62 10.02
CA ASN A 231 -19.56 5.62 11.47
C ASN A 231 -18.22 5.02 11.87
N GLN A 232 -17.53 4.33 10.95
CA GLN A 232 -16.21 3.76 11.21
C GLN A 232 -15.31 3.90 9.98
N TRP A 233 -14.00 3.87 10.22
CA TRP A 233 -12.98 3.79 9.18
C TRP A 233 -11.92 2.73 9.48
N ALA A 234 -11.33 2.17 8.42
CA ALA A 234 -10.30 1.15 8.53
C ALA A 234 -8.95 1.77 8.93
N LYS A 235 -8.56 1.58 10.19
CA LYS A 235 -7.32 2.17 10.75
C LYS A 235 -6.10 1.29 10.57
N SER A 236 -6.28 -0.03 10.63
CA SER A 236 -5.17 -0.98 10.50
C SER A 236 -5.65 -2.32 9.99
N GLY A 237 -4.71 -3.17 9.63
CA GLY A 237 -5.02 -4.54 9.28
C GLY A 237 -3.79 -5.38 9.05
N GLU A 238 -4.05 -6.65 8.73
CA GLU A 238 -3.03 -7.60 8.35
C GLU A 238 -3.52 -8.51 7.21
N LEU A 239 -2.63 -8.80 6.27
CA LEU A 239 -2.77 -9.84 5.27
C LEU A 239 -1.76 -10.93 5.60
N GLN A 240 -2.24 -12.08 6.06
CA GLN A 240 -1.41 -13.23 6.36
C GLN A 240 -1.65 -14.32 5.33
N ILE A 241 -0.57 -14.93 4.86
CA ILE A 241 -0.60 -16.17 4.11
C ILE A 241 0.27 -17.22 4.78
N LYS A 242 -0.15 -18.47 4.65
CA LYS A 242 0.71 -19.63 4.86
C LYS A 242 0.85 -20.36 3.54
N VAL A 243 2.08 -20.61 3.11
CA VAL A 243 2.36 -21.45 1.95
C VAL A 243 2.98 -22.76 2.41
N ASP A 244 2.44 -23.88 1.92
CA ASP A 244 2.89 -25.24 2.23
C ASP A 244 3.65 -25.81 1.03
N LYS A 245 4.65 -26.66 1.29
CA LYS A 245 5.27 -27.46 0.23
C LYS A 245 4.23 -28.42 -0.36
N THR A 246 4.25 -28.62 -1.67
CA THR A 246 3.34 -29.59 -2.33
C THR A 246 4.01 -30.89 -2.74
N GLY A 247 5.32 -31.03 -2.52
CA GLY A 247 6.11 -32.19 -2.91
C GLY A 247 7.09 -32.65 -1.81
N THR A 248 8.06 -33.48 -2.18
CA THR A 248 9.03 -34.05 -1.23
C THR A 248 10.21 -33.12 -0.96
N LYS A 249 10.52 -32.20 -1.88
CA LYS A 249 11.63 -31.28 -1.74
C LYS A 249 11.33 -30.22 -0.65
N PRO A 250 12.29 -29.94 0.24
CA PRO A 250 12.12 -28.92 1.26
C PRO A 250 12.11 -27.52 0.66
N ILE A 251 11.33 -26.63 1.24
CA ILE A 251 11.41 -25.19 0.99
C ILE A 251 12.76 -24.70 1.52
N LYS A 252 13.53 -24.01 0.68
CA LYS A 252 14.69 -23.22 1.11
C LYS A 252 14.26 -21.79 1.43
N GLU A 253 13.51 -21.19 0.51
CA GLU A 253 12.99 -19.84 0.63
C GLU A 253 11.77 -19.65 -0.26
N VAL A 254 10.99 -18.62 0.05
CA VAL A 254 9.87 -18.13 -0.74
C VAL A 254 10.16 -16.69 -1.11
N ALA A 255 10.19 -16.42 -2.42
CA ALA A 255 10.06 -15.08 -2.92
C ALA A 255 8.61 -14.64 -2.74
N VAL A 256 8.38 -13.47 -2.15
CA VAL A 256 7.05 -12.91 -1.90
C VAL A 256 7.03 -11.45 -2.33
N CYS A 257 5.96 -11.02 -2.98
CA CYS A 257 5.72 -9.61 -3.29
C CYS A 257 4.38 -9.25 -2.67
N PHE A 258 4.39 -8.38 -1.67
CA PHE A 258 3.18 -7.79 -1.12
C PHE A 258 2.91 -6.46 -1.80
N SER A 259 1.62 -6.13 -1.89
CA SER A 259 1.21 -4.80 -2.31
C SER A 259 -0.01 -4.31 -1.55
N TYR A 260 -0.03 -3.01 -1.25
CA TYR A 260 -1.15 -2.30 -0.63
C TYR A 260 -1.62 -1.19 -1.58
N GLY A 261 -2.88 -1.25 -1.97
CA GLY A 261 -3.54 -0.27 -2.82
C GLY A 261 -4.52 0.56 -2.00
N HIS A 262 -4.46 1.88 -2.17
CA HIS A 262 -5.34 2.84 -1.52
C HIS A 262 -6.19 3.59 -2.54
N SER A 263 -7.50 3.68 -2.34
CA SER A 263 -8.35 4.53 -3.18
C SER A 263 -7.94 5.99 -3.07
N THR A 264 -7.71 6.68 -4.18
CA THR A 264 -7.34 8.11 -4.22
C THR A 264 -8.34 8.98 -4.97
N VAL A 265 -9.45 8.37 -5.38
CA VAL A 265 -10.64 8.95 -5.98
C VAL A 265 -11.82 8.07 -5.55
N SER A 266 -13.02 8.46 -5.93
CA SER A 266 -14.28 7.75 -5.67
C SER A 266 -14.40 6.49 -6.54
N ALA A 267 -13.43 5.59 -6.41
CA ALA A 267 -13.38 4.32 -7.13
C ALA A 267 -14.56 3.43 -6.74
N SER A 268 -15.25 2.89 -7.74
CA SER A 268 -16.41 2.00 -7.57
C SER A 268 -16.01 0.56 -7.21
N GLY A 269 -14.72 0.24 -7.17
CA GLY A 269 -14.17 -1.04 -6.76
C GLY A 269 -12.64 -1.12 -6.93
N VAL A 270 -12.03 -2.19 -6.42
CA VAL A 270 -10.62 -2.51 -6.68
C VAL A 270 -10.52 -3.77 -7.51
N SER A 271 -9.78 -3.71 -8.61
CA SER A 271 -9.30 -4.91 -9.30
C SER A 271 -7.79 -5.07 -9.09
N VAL A 272 -7.33 -6.32 -9.01
CA VAL A 272 -5.92 -6.66 -8.84
C VAL A 272 -5.41 -7.34 -10.10
N SER A 273 -4.41 -6.73 -10.72
CA SER A 273 -3.73 -7.23 -11.90
C SER A 273 -2.37 -7.82 -11.55
N TRP A 274 -1.92 -8.76 -12.38
CA TRP A 274 -0.70 -9.54 -12.15
C TRP A 274 0.25 -9.42 -13.34
N PRO A 275 0.93 -8.27 -13.53
CA PRO A 275 1.79 -8.05 -14.69
C PRO A 275 2.93 -9.08 -14.81
N ALA A 276 3.57 -9.06 -15.98
CA ALA A 276 4.85 -9.72 -16.16
C ALA A 276 5.92 -9.09 -15.25
N GLY A 277 6.91 -9.87 -14.84
CA GLY A 277 7.76 -9.51 -13.70
C GLY A 277 7.04 -9.80 -12.39
N PHE A 278 7.78 -10.05 -11.31
CA PHE A 278 7.21 -10.45 -10.01
C PHE A 278 6.56 -9.27 -9.28
N SER A 279 5.57 -8.64 -9.91
CA SER A 279 4.87 -7.43 -9.48
C SER A 279 3.36 -7.66 -9.36
N ILE A 280 2.69 -6.66 -8.79
CA ILE A 280 1.25 -6.55 -8.58
C ILE A 280 0.87 -5.11 -8.94
N SER A 281 -0.29 -4.91 -9.56
CA SER A 281 -0.86 -3.60 -9.82
C SER A 281 -2.35 -3.57 -9.51
N PHE A 282 -2.89 -2.39 -9.23
CA PHE A 282 -4.32 -2.18 -8.99
C PHE A 282 -4.97 -1.47 -10.18
N SER A 283 -6.30 -1.46 -10.24
CA SER A 283 -7.06 -0.63 -11.19
C SER A 283 -6.76 0.85 -11.03
N SER A 284 -7.13 1.64 -12.04
CA SER A 284 -7.24 3.09 -11.90
C SER A 284 -8.09 3.46 -10.67
N GLY A 285 -7.82 4.66 -10.16
CA GLY A 285 -8.43 5.15 -8.93
C GLY A 285 -7.92 4.51 -7.63
N VAL A 286 -7.06 3.49 -7.72
CA VAL A 286 -6.38 2.85 -6.58
C VAL A 286 -4.88 3.02 -6.74
N THR A 287 -4.30 3.93 -5.98
CA THR A 287 -2.86 4.15 -6.01
C THR A 287 -2.15 3.04 -5.25
N THR A 288 -1.11 2.50 -5.89
CA THR A 288 -0.23 1.53 -5.26
C THR A 288 0.65 2.25 -4.25
N MET A 289 0.31 2.14 -2.96
CA MET A 289 1.11 2.71 -1.89
C MET A 289 2.39 1.90 -1.77
N PHE A 290 2.26 0.61 -1.50
CA PHE A 290 3.40 -0.26 -1.26
C PHE A 290 3.43 -1.38 -2.30
N THR A 291 4.59 -1.63 -2.89
CA THR A 291 4.91 -2.88 -3.58
C THR A 291 6.38 -3.17 -3.38
N GLU A 292 6.71 -4.27 -2.69
CA GLU A 292 8.10 -4.65 -2.57
C GLU A 292 8.26 -6.18 -2.57
N PRO A 293 9.07 -6.72 -3.49
CA PRO A 293 9.43 -8.12 -3.45
C PRO A 293 10.49 -8.39 -2.37
N ARG A 294 10.40 -9.56 -1.74
CA ARG A 294 11.26 -10.05 -0.67
C ARG A 294 11.59 -11.51 -0.86
N ARG A 295 12.63 -11.98 -0.17
CA ARG A 295 12.87 -13.41 0.07
C ARG A 295 12.66 -13.71 1.54
N VAL A 296 11.96 -14.80 1.81
CA VAL A 296 11.72 -15.32 3.16
C VAL A 296 12.30 -16.72 3.22
N SER A 297 13.36 -16.90 3.99
CA SER A 297 13.99 -18.20 4.17
C SER A 297 13.15 -19.14 5.04
N ASN A 298 13.44 -20.44 4.96
CA ASN A 298 12.86 -21.46 5.82
C ASN A 298 13.26 -21.35 7.30
N THR A 299 14.20 -20.46 7.65
CA THR A 299 14.53 -20.07 9.03
C THR A 299 13.82 -18.78 9.48
N GLY A 300 13.00 -18.19 8.61
CA GLY A 300 12.21 -16.98 8.90
C GLY A 300 12.93 -15.66 8.61
N SER A 301 14.20 -15.69 8.20
CA SER A 301 14.95 -14.49 7.84
C SER A 301 14.41 -13.88 6.55
N ILE A 302 14.18 -12.56 6.58
CA ILE A 302 13.68 -11.77 5.45
C ILE A 302 14.81 -10.95 4.85
N THR A 303 15.01 -11.05 3.53
CA THR A 303 16.01 -10.29 2.78
C THR A 303 15.40 -9.60 1.56
N SER A 304 16.14 -8.67 0.95
CA SER A 304 15.78 -8.08 -0.34
C SER A 304 15.70 -9.16 -1.43
N TYR A 305 14.77 -8.99 -2.38
CA TYR A 305 14.55 -9.92 -3.49
C TYR A 305 15.69 -9.94 -4.52
#